data_AF-A0A392R1N8-F1
#
_entry.id   AF-A0A392R1N8-F1
#
_cell.length_a   1.000
_cell.length_b   1.000
_cell.length_c   1.000
_cell.angle_alpha   90.00
_cell.angle_beta   90.00
_cell.angle_gamma   90.00
#
_symmetry.space_group_name_H-M   'P 1'
#
loop_
_entity.id
_entity.type
_entity.pdbx_description
1 polymer ?
#
loop_
_entity_poly.entity_id
_entity_poly.type
_entity_poly.pdbx_seq_one_letter_code
_entity_poly.pdbx_strand_id
1 'polypeptide(L)' 'MLIHVHFLWNHVDILLAAVILVIIVKTIVAAAVVKGFGYNNKTSILVGMSLAQIGEFAFVLLSRASNVHLVE' A
#
# COMPACT_ATOMS: atom_id res chain seq x y z
N MET A 1 -15.96 -14.12 -1.66
CA MET A 1 -14.68 -13.49 -1.24
C MET A 1 -13.68 -13.62 -2.39
N LEU A 2 -13.24 -12.51 -2.97
CA LEU A 2 -12.37 -12.43 -4.16
C LEU A 2 -10.93 -12.97 -3.96
N ILE A 3 -10.60 -13.45 -2.76
CA ILE A 3 -9.27 -13.91 -2.38
C ILE A 3 -9.37 -15.36 -1.89
N HIS A 4 -8.85 -16.29 -2.68
CA HIS A 4 -8.63 -17.66 -2.26
C HIS A 4 -7.29 -17.74 -1.52
N VAL A 5 -7.33 -17.84 -0.19
CA VAL A 5 -6.13 -17.91 0.66
C VAL A 5 -5.18 -19.03 0.20
N HIS A 6 -5.72 -20.16 -0.25
CA HIS A 6 -4.95 -21.28 -0.79
C HIS A 6 -4.17 -20.92 -2.07
N PHE A 7 -4.74 -20.08 -2.94
CA PHE A 7 -4.06 -19.59 -4.14
C PHE A 7 -2.90 -18.64 -3.79
N LEU A 8 -3.07 -17.79 -2.77
CA LEU A 8 -2.00 -16.90 -2.28
C LEU A 8 -0.83 -17.69 -1.67
N TRP A 9 -1.11 -18.80 -0.98
CA TRP A 9 -0.06 -19.67 -0.44
C TRP A 9 0.73 -20.38 -1.55
N ASN A 10 0.06 -20.80 -2.63
CA ASN A 10 0.73 -21.43 -3.77
C ASN A 10 1.56 -20.44 -4.62
N HIS A 11 1.22 -19.15 -4.59
CA HIS A 11 1.86 -18.09 -5.38
C HIS A 11 2.43 -16.97 -4.52
N VAL A 12 3.01 -17.34 -3.37
CA VAL A 12 3.56 -16.38 -2.40
C VAL A 12 4.71 -15.55 -3.00
N ASP A 13 5.43 -16.13 -3.95
CA ASP A 13 6.51 -15.53 -4.72
C ASP A 13 6.00 -14.37 -5.59
N ILE A 14 4.96 -14.60 -6.38
CA ILE A 14 4.34 -13.58 -7.23
C ILE A 14 3.67 -12.51 -6.37
N LEU A 15 3.03 -12.91 -5.27
CA LEU A 15 2.41 -11.99 -4.32
C LEU A 15 3.45 -11.04 -3.71
N LEU A 16 4.56 -11.58 -3.17
CA LEU A 16 5.63 -10.77 -2.59
C LEU A 16 6.25 -9.84 -3.63
N ALA A 17 6.52 -10.34 -4.83
CA ALA A 17 7.05 -9.51 -5.92
C ALA A 17 6.10 -8.36 -6.26
N ALA A 18 4.80 -8.62 -6.36
CA ALA A 18 3.79 -7.61 -6.66
C ALA A 18 3.66 -6.57 -5.52
N VAL A 19 3.68 -7.01 -4.26
CA VAL A 19 3.60 -6.12 -3.09
C VAL A 19 4.82 -5.20 -3.04
N ILE A 20 6.03 -5.75 -3.18
CA ILE A 20 7.27 -4.96 -3.18
C ILE A 20 7.26 -3.96 -4.35
N LEU A 21 6.86 -4.41 -5.54
CA LEU A 21 6.76 -3.54 -6.72
C LEU A 21 5.80 -2.37 -6.47
N VAL A 22 4.60 -2.64 -5.95
CA VAL A 22 3.60 -1.60 -5.67
C VAL A 22 4.10 -0.62 -4.62
N ILE A 23 4.74 -1.10 -3.54
CA ILE A 23 5.31 -0.25 -2.50
C ILE A 23 6.38 0.69 -3.08
N ILE A 24 7.30 0.15 -3.88
CA ILE A 24 8.37 0.93 -4.52
C ILE A 24 7.77 1.98 -5.45
N VAL A 25 6.87 1.58 -6.36
CA VAL A 25 6.26 2.49 -7.34
C VAL A 25 5.49 3.61 -6.65
N LYS A 26 4.65 3.30 -5.65
CA LYS A 26 3.90 4.32 -4.91
C LYS A 26 4.82 5.28 -4.17
N THR A 27 5.85 4.76 -3.52
CA THR A 27 6.83 5.58 -2.79
C THR A 27 7.56 6.53 -3.74
N ILE A 28 8.00 6.05 -4.90
CA ILE A 28 8.68 6.87 -5.91
C ILE A 28 7.75 7.97 -6.45
N VAL A 29 6.51 7.61 -6.82
CA VAL A 29 5.53 8.57 -7.35
C VAL A 29 5.22 9.65 -6.32
N ALA A 30 4.94 9.27 -5.07
CA ALA A 30 4.65 10.22 -4.00
C ALA A 30 5.86 11.10 -3.66
N ALA A 31 7.07 10.51 -3.57
CA ALA A 31 8.29 11.28 -3.33
C ALA A 31 8.60 12.25 -4.48
N ALA A 32 8.39 11.85 -5.73
CA ALA A 32 8.57 12.72 -6.90
C ALA A 32 7.62 13.91 -6.87
N VAL A 33 6.34 13.68 -6.51
CA VAL A 33 5.35 14.74 -6.34
C VAL A 33 5.77 15.71 -5.23
N VAL A 34 6.14 15.21 -4.05
CA VAL A 34 6.59 16.04 -2.92
C VAL A 34 7.86 16.83 -3.28
N LYS A 35 8.77 16.23 -4.05
CA LYS A 35 9.95 16.94 -4.55
C LYS A 35 9.61 18.02 -5.57
N GLY A 36 8.58 17.81 -6.40
CA GLY A 36 8.02 18.83 -7.29
C GLY A 36 7.51 20.08 -6.56
N PHE A 37 7.09 19.92 -5.30
CA PHE A 37 6.72 21.05 -4.42
C PHE A 37 7.91 21.76 -3.76
N GLY A 38 9.16 21.41 -4.09
CA GLY A 38 10.36 22.10 -3.61
C GLY A 38 10.88 21.61 -2.25
N TYR A 39 10.37 20.50 -1.73
CA TYR A 39 10.87 19.91 -0.49
C TYR A 39 12.19 19.14 -0.69
N ASN A 40 12.99 19.05 0.38
CA ASN A 40 14.27 18.33 0.37
C ASN A 40 14.08 16.82 0.19
N ASN A 41 15.09 16.13 -0.37
CA ASN A 41 15.07 14.68 -0.65
C ASN A 41 14.66 13.86 0.58
N LYS A 42 15.20 14.17 1.76
CA LYS A 42 14.88 13.47 3.01
C LYS A 42 13.38 13.55 3.33
N THR A 43 12.79 14.74 3.24
CA THR A 43 11.36 14.96 3.47
C THR A 43 10.51 14.25 2.41
N SER A 44 10.90 14.33 1.14
CA SER A 44 10.16 13.72 0.04
C SER A 44 10.06 12.19 0.15
N ILE A 45 11.15 11.52 0.53
CA ILE A 45 11.19 10.07 0.71
C ILE A 45 10.36 9.67 1.93
N LEU A 46 10.49 10.41 3.04
CA LEU A 46 9.79 10.10 4.28
C LEU A 46 8.27 10.25 4.09
N VAL A 47 7.82 11.34 3.46
CA VAL A 47 6.40 11.53 3.11
C VAL A 47 5.94 10.46 2.11
N GLY A 48 6.73 10.17 1.07
CA GLY A 48 6.38 9.13 0.09
C GLY A 48 6.19 7.75 0.71
N MET A 49 7.05 7.37 1.66
CA MET A 49 6.96 6.12 2.39
C MET A 49 5.74 6.08 3.33
N SER A 50 5.49 7.17 4.08
CA SER A 50 4.32 7.26 4.96
C SER A 50 3.01 7.18 4.18
N LEU A 51 2.91 7.85 3.02
CA LEU A 51 1.71 7.81 2.18
C LEU A 51 1.50 6.44 1.52
N ALA A 52 2.58 5.73 1.16
CA ALA A 52 2.48 4.40 0.57
C ALA A 52 1.80 3.39 1.52
N GLN A 53 1.99 3.52 2.83
CA GLN A 53 1.44 2.61 3.86
C GLN A 53 -0.03 2.86 4.23
N ILE A 54 -0.58 4.06 3.95
CA ILE A 54 -1.97 4.40 4.31
C ILE A 54 -2.98 3.41 3.70
N GLY A 55 -2.68 2.84 2.53
CA GLY A 55 -3.53 1.86 1.89
C GLY A 55 -3.74 0.58 2.72
N GLU A 56 -2.71 0.12 3.42
CA GLU A 56 -2.82 -1.06 4.30
C GLU A 56 -3.70 -0.77 5.51
N PHE A 57 -3.52 0.41 6.11
CA PHE A 57 -4.36 0.83 7.23
C PHE A 57 -5.83 1.02 6.82
N ALA A 58 -6.09 1.60 5.65
CA ALA A 58 -7.43 1.72 5.10
C ALA A 58 -8.06 0.33 4.85
N PHE A 59 -7.28 -0.63 4.35
CA PHE A 59 -7.73 -2.01 4.18
C PHE A 59 -8.06 -2.68 5.53
N VAL A 60 -7.26 -2.46 6.56
CA VAL A 60 -7.54 -2.93 7.92
C VAL A 60 -8.85 -2.33 8.45
N LEU A 61 -9.04 -1.02 8.35
CA LEU A 61 -10.29 -0.37 8.77
C LEU A 61 -11.50 -0.91 8.01
N LEU A 62 -11.38 -1.08 6.69
CA LEU A 62 -12.44 -1.60 5.85
C LEU A 62 -12.77 -3.06 6.18
N SER A 63 -11.75 -3.88 6.47
CA SER A 63 -11.91 -5.25 6.96
C SER A 63 -12.65 -5.29 8.31
N ARG A 64 -12.31 -4.37 9.23
CA ARG A 64 -13.03 -4.25 10.52
C ARG A 64 -14.46 -3.79 10.33
N ALA A 65 -14.71 -2.82 9.46
CA ALA A 65 -16.06 -2.30 9.16
C ALA A 65 -16.95 -3.35 8.49
N SER A 66 -16.39 -4.13 7.56
CA SER A 66 -17.09 -5.25 6.92
C SER A 66 -17.40 -6.37 7.92
N ASN A 67 -16.48 -6.68 8.84
CA ASN A 67 -16.72 -7.68 9.89
C ASN A 67 -17.89 -7.33 10.83
N VAL A 68 -18.15 -6.03 11.04
CA VAL A 68 -19.30 -5.55 11.84
C VAL A 68 -20.52 -5.19 10.99
N HIS A 69 -20.55 -5.57 9.71
CA HIS A 69 -21.63 -5.30 8.75
C HIS A 69 -21.97 -3.81 8.56
N LEU A 70 -21.02 -2.89 8.82
CA LEU A 70 -21.21 -1.47 8.57
C LEU A 70 -21.02 -1.09 7.09
N VAL A 71 -20.29 -1.91 6.34
CA VAL A 71 -19.99 -1.76 4.92
C VAL A 71 -19.98 -3.17 4.30
N GLU A 72 -20.51 -3.31 3.09
CA GLU A 72 -20.57 -4.60 2.36
C GLU A 72 -19.17 -5.08 1.90
#